data_AF-A0A091PVQ4-F1
#
_entry.id   AF-A0A091PVQ4-F1
#
_cell.length_a   1.000
_cell.length_b   1.000
_cell.length_c   1.000
_cell.angle_alpha   90.00
_cell.angle_beta   90.00
_cell.angle_gamma   90.00
#
_symmetry.space_group_name_H-M   'P 1'
#
loop_
_entity.id
_entity.type
_entity.pdbx_description
1 polymer ?
#
loop_
_entity_poly.entity_id
_entity_poly.type
_entity_poly.pdbx_seq_one_letter_code
_entity_poly.pdbx_strand_id
1 'polypeptide(L)'
;DFLPLKCDACEQIFCTDHIAYAQHNCTSAYKKDVQVPVCPLCNTPVPVRRGKSDPAQRKRKIFTNKCLKPGCKQKEMMKVICDQCHKNYCLKHRHPLDHDCSGAGRPLSKAG
;
A
#
# COMPACT_ATOMS: atom_id res chain seq x y z
N ASP A 1 -1.43 -38.25 29.27
CA ASP A 1 -2.82 -37.77 29.16
C ASP A 1 -3.11 -37.58 27.68
N PHE A 2 -3.88 -38.49 27.06
CA PHE A 2 -4.15 -38.44 25.62
C PHE A 2 -5.59 -38.01 25.43
N LEU A 3 -5.82 -36.69 25.36
CA LEU A 3 -7.08 -36.17 24.87
C LEU A 3 -7.02 -36.18 23.33
N PRO A 4 -7.74 -37.09 22.65
CA PRO A 4 -7.70 -37.17 21.19
C PRO A 4 -8.34 -35.92 20.60
N LEU A 5 -7.58 -35.19 19.81
CA LEU A 5 -8.02 -33.99 19.12
C LEU A 5 -8.09 -34.25 17.61
N LYS A 6 -9.20 -33.86 16.99
CA LYS A 6 -9.39 -33.97 15.54
C LYS A 6 -8.80 -32.74 14.85
N CYS A 7 -7.89 -32.96 13.92
CA CYS A 7 -7.37 -31.92 13.03
C CYS A 7 -8.52 -31.37 12.18
N ASP A 8 -8.75 -30.06 12.25
CA ASP A 8 -9.83 -29.36 11.54
C ASP A 8 -9.55 -29.16 10.03
N ALA A 9 -8.40 -29.64 9.54
CA ALA A 9 -7.99 -29.57 8.14
C ALA A 9 -8.08 -30.94 7.42
N CYS A 10 -7.43 -31.98 7.96
CA CYS A 10 -7.41 -33.32 7.38
C CYS A 10 -8.31 -34.33 8.11
N GLU A 11 -8.99 -33.90 9.17
CA GLU A 11 -9.92 -34.71 9.95
C GLU A 11 -9.34 -35.93 10.67
N GLN A 12 -8.01 -36.07 10.68
CA GLN A 12 -7.30 -37.12 11.41
C GLN A 12 -7.13 -36.77 12.89
N ILE A 13 -6.98 -37.80 13.74
CA ILE A 13 -6.84 -37.64 15.20
C ILE A 13 -5.38 -37.62 15.60
N PHE A 14 -5.02 -36.64 16.43
CA PHE A 14 -3.70 -36.46 17.01
C PHE A 14 -3.81 -36.13 18.50
N CYS A 15 -2.69 -36.23 19.21
CA CYS A 15 -2.60 -35.69 20.57
C CYS A 15 -2.35 -34.18 20.54
N THR A 16 -2.49 -33.54 21.70
CA THR A 16 -2.25 -32.11 21.92
C THR A 16 -0.93 -31.62 21.34
N ASP A 17 0.12 -32.43 21.46
CA ASP A 17 1.47 -32.01 21.09
C ASP A 17 1.81 -32.25 19.62
N HIS A 18 0.95 -32.97 18.87
CA HIS A 18 1.19 -33.35 17.47
C HIS A 18 0.08 -32.92 16.50
N ILE A 19 -0.96 -32.25 16.98
CA ILE A 19 -2.07 -31.77 16.13
C ILE A 19 -1.68 -30.60 15.23
N ALA A 20 -0.56 -29.91 15.49
CA ALA A 20 -0.14 -28.81 14.62
C ALA A 20 0.16 -29.31 13.21
N TYR A 21 -0.30 -28.57 12.19
CA TYR A 21 -0.23 -29.01 10.79
C TYR A 21 1.19 -29.34 10.31
N ALA A 22 2.20 -28.62 10.81
CA ALA A 22 3.60 -28.86 10.46
C ALA A 22 4.16 -30.15 11.05
N GLN A 23 3.66 -30.59 12.21
CA GLN A 23 4.20 -31.77 12.91
C GLN A 23 3.72 -33.09 12.30
N HIS A 24 2.57 -33.09 11.63
CA HIS A 24 2.04 -34.28 10.96
C HIS A 24 1.99 -34.16 9.43
N ASN A 25 2.69 -33.18 8.85
CA ASN A 25 2.69 -32.90 7.41
C ASN A 25 1.27 -32.90 6.81
N CYS A 26 0.39 -32.10 7.41
CA CYS A 26 -1.04 -32.11 7.09
C CYS A 26 -1.25 -31.85 5.58
N THR A 27 -1.75 -32.87 4.88
CA THR A 27 -2.00 -32.80 3.43
C THR A 27 -3.03 -31.73 3.06
N SER A 28 -3.88 -31.32 4.01
CA SER A 28 -4.91 -30.29 3.82
C SER A 28 -4.58 -28.96 4.54
N ALA A 29 -3.35 -28.76 5.03
CA ALA A 29 -2.92 -27.52 5.70
C ALA A 29 -3.21 -26.27 4.85
N TYR A 30 -3.01 -26.38 3.54
CA TYR A 30 -3.22 -25.30 2.57
C TYR A 30 -4.66 -24.76 2.56
N LYS A 31 -5.66 -25.54 3.00
CA LYS A 31 -7.06 -25.08 3.10
C LYS A 31 -7.28 -24.08 4.26
N LYS A 32 -6.32 -24.01 5.18
CA LYS A 32 -6.34 -23.19 6.40
C LYS A 32 -5.31 -22.06 6.37
N ASP A 33 -4.45 -22.02 5.36
CA ASP A 33 -3.49 -20.94 5.13
C ASP A 33 -4.19 -19.72 4.51
N VAL A 34 -5.01 -19.06 5.33
CA VAL A 34 -5.69 -17.82 4.95
C VAL A 34 -4.77 -16.64 5.28
N GLN A 35 -4.03 -16.20 4.28
CA GLN A 35 -3.24 -14.97 4.37
C GLN A 35 -4.20 -13.77 4.44
N VAL A 36 -4.22 -13.10 5.60
CA VAL A 36 -5.02 -11.90 5.83
C VAL A 36 -4.10 -10.67 5.85
N PRO A 37 -4.50 -9.55 5.23
CA PRO A 37 -3.73 -8.32 5.34
C PRO A 37 -3.68 -7.87 6.80
N VAL A 38 -2.49 -7.46 7.25
CA VAL A 38 -2.29 -6.86 8.57
C VAL A 38 -2.61 -5.37 8.53
N CYS A 39 -3.26 -4.87 9.58
CA CYS A 39 -3.50 -3.44 9.72
C CYS A 39 -2.16 -2.71 9.98
N PRO A 40 -1.76 -1.72 9.18
CA PRO A 40 -0.48 -1.03 9.38
C PRO A 40 -0.44 -0.14 10.64
N LEU A 41 -1.58 0.08 11.31
CA LEU A 41 -1.68 0.92 12.51
C LEU A 41 -1.57 0.11 13.81
N CYS A 42 -2.13 -1.10 13.85
CA CYS A 42 -2.17 -1.93 15.05
C CYS A 42 -1.52 -3.30 14.88
N ASN A 43 -1.03 -3.62 13.67
CA ASN A 43 -0.40 -4.89 13.30
C ASN A 43 -1.26 -6.15 13.54
N THR A 44 -2.55 -5.98 13.78
CA THR A 44 -3.51 -7.08 13.95
C THR A 44 -4.01 -7.57 12.58
N PRO A 45 -4.17 -8.89 12.36
CA PRO A 45 -4.79 -9.44 11.17
C PRO A 45 -6.22 -8.92 10.97
N VAL A 46 -6.53 -8.38 9.79
CA VAL A 46 -7.87 -7.84 9.48
C VAL A 46 -8.75 -8.94 8.88
N PRO A 47 -9.91 -9.28 9.48
CA PRO A 47 -10.82 -10.28 8.93
C PRO A 47 -11.38 -9.85 7.57
N VAL A 48 -11.01 -10.54 6.48
CA VAL A 48 -11.58 -10.35 5.15
C VAL A 48 -12.64 -11.42 4.85
N ARG A 49 -13.79 -11.01 4.31
CA ARG A 49 -14.85 -11.98 3.92
C ARG A 49 -14.46 -12.71 2.63
N ARG A 50 -14.52 -14.05 2.65
CA ARG A 50 -14.28 -14.91 1.47
C ARG A 50 -15.21 -14.52 0.31
N GLY A 51 -14.65 -14.35 -0.88
CA GLY A 51 -15.42 -14.11 -2.12
C GLY A 51 -15.49 -12.65 -2.58
N LYS A 52 -14.94 -11.68 -1.85
CA LYS A 52 -14.62 -10.37 -2.43
C LYS A 52 -13.19 -10.43 -2.96
N SER A 53 -13.06 -10.29 -4.27
CA SER A 53 -11.79 -10.01 -4.93
C SER A 53 -11.00 -9.01 -4.09
N ASP A 54 -9.76 -9.37 -3.81
CA ASP A 54 -8.84 -8.54 -3.05
C ASP A 54 -8.87 -7.10 -3.61
N PRO A 55 -9.38 -6.11 -2.86
CA PRO A 55 -9.44 -4.74 -3.37
C PRO A 55 -8.06 -4.12 -3.58
N ALA A 56 -6.98 -4.77 -3.09
CA ALA A 56 -5.61 -4.33 -3.30
C ALA A 56 -5.09 -4.66 -4.72
N GLN A 57 -5.74 -5.55 -5.47
CA GLN A 57 -5.45 -5.74 -6.90
C GLN A 57 -5.90 -4.58 -7.78
N ARG A 58 -6.81 -3.71 -7.31
CA ARG A 58 -7.08 -2.45 -8.00
C ARG A 58 -5.88 -1.54 -7.72
N LYS A 59 -4.81 -1.71 -8.52
CA LYS A 59 -3.67 -0.80 -8.69
C LYS A 59 -4.17 0.60 -9.02
N ARG A 60 -4.79 1.28 -8.06
CA ARG A 60 -5.02 2.71 -8.11
C ARG A 60 -3.63 3.28 -8.07
N LYS A 61 -3.21 3.89 -9.18
CA LYS A 61 -1.94 4.60 -9.28
C LYS A 61 -1.96 5.67 -8.17
N ILE A 62 -1.40 5.36 -7.00
CA ILE A 62 -1.45 6.22 -5.81
C ILE A 62 -0.69 7.52 -6.09
N PHE A 63 0.31 7.45 -6.98
CA PHE A 63 1.09 8.59 -7.46
C PHE A 63 0.75 8.89 -8.92
N THR A 64 -0.26 9.72 -9.15
CA THR A 64 -0.74 10.11 -10.49
C THR A 64 -0.31 11.51 -10.89
N ASN A 65 0.00 12.39 -9.93
CA ASN A 65 0.20 13.81 -10.21
C ASN A 65 1.63 14.08 -10.64
N LYS A 66 1.86 14.01 -11.96
CA LYS A 66 3.19 14.21 -12.57
C LYS A 66 3.64 15.67 -12.47
N CYS A 67 4.89 15.88 -12.07
CA CYS A 67 5.53 17.18 -12.14
C CYS A 67 5.72 17.63 -13.60
N LEU A 68 5.35 18.87 -13.91
CA LEU A 68 5.52 19.47 -15.25
C LEU A 68 6.86 20.19 -15.44
N LYS A 69 7.72 20.25 -14.42
CA LYS A 69 9.08 20.79 -14.60
C LYS A 69 9.88 19.90 -15.58
N PRO A 70 10.52 20.47 -16.61
CA PRO A 70 11.41 19.74 -17.51
C PRO A 70 12.46 18.93 -16.73
N GLY A 71 12.69 17.67 -17.12
CA GLY A 71 13.64 16.78 -16.45
C GLY A 71 13.15 16.14 -15.15
N CYS A 72 12.02 16.56 -14.58
CA CYS A 72 11.49 15.97 -13.36
C CYS A 72 10.58 14.75 -13.64
N LYS A 73 10.88 13.60 -13.03
CA LYS A 73 10.09 12.37 -13.15
C LYS A 73 9.19 12.08 -11.94
N GLN A 74 9.19 12.99 -10.95
CA GLN A 74 8.44 12.85 -9.70
C GLN A 74 6.93 12.86 -9.94
N LYS A 75 6.22 12.01 -9.18
CA LYS A 75 4.76 11.96 -9.13
C LYS A 75 4.32 12.04 -7.67
N GLU A 76 3.34 12.88 -7.39
CA GLU A 76 2.80 13.07 -6.04
C GLU A 76 1.44 12.41 -5.88
N MET A 77 1.08 12.10 -4.63
CA MET A 77 -0.24 11.56 -4.30
C MET A 77 -1.35 12.60 -4.44
N MET A 78 -1.02 13.87 -4.16
CA MET A 78 -1.90 15.02 -4.31
C MET A 78 -1.45 15.92 -5.46
N LYS A 79 -2.37 16.72 -5.99
CA LYS A 79 -2.02 17.79 -6.94
C LYS A 79 -1.35 18.93 -6.18
N VAL A 80 -0.29 19.48 -6.77
CA VAL A 80 0.39 20.69 -6.28
C VAL A 80 0.33 21.68 -7.43
N ILE A 81 -0.71 22.50 -7.44
CA ILE A 81 -0.98 23.48 -8.50
C ILE A 81 -0.30 24.80 -8.12
N CYS A 82 0.45 25.38 -9.04
CA CYS A 82 1.00 26.72 -8.84
C CYS A 82 -0.10 27.77 -9.07
N ASP A 83 -0.30 28.70 -8.14
CA ASP A 83 -1.33 29.74 -8.24
C ASP A 83 -1.06 30.77 -9.36
N GLN A 84 0.18 30.86 -9.84
CA GLN A 84 0.54 31.82 -10.89
C GLN A 84 0.40 31.25 -12.31
N CYS A 85 0.87 30.02 -12.54
CA CYS A 85 0.86 29.40 -13.86
C CYS A 85 -0.13 28.25 -14.01
N HIS A 86 -0.83 27.87 -12.93
CA HIS A 86 -1.87 26.84 -12.87
C HIS A 86 -1.42 25.44 -13.33
N LYS A 87 -0.11 25.19 -13.38
CA LYS A 87 0.50 23.91 -13.73
C LYS A 87 0.77 23.07 -12.47
N ASN A 88 0.79 21.75 -12.64
CA ASN A 88 1.06 20.79 -11.56
C ASN A 88 2.55 20.48 -11.41
N TYR A 89 3.03 20.50 -10.16
CA TYR A 89 4.43 20.21 -9.81
C TYR A 89 4.52 19.16 -8.69
N CYS A 90 5.74 18.78 -8.31
CA CYS A 90 5.98 18.02 -7.08
C CYS A 90 6.30 18.95 -5.91
N LEU A 91 6.37 18.42 -4.69
CA LEU A 91 6.67 19.23 -3.50
C LEU A 91 8.01 19.99 -3.59
N LYS A 92 9.00 19.41 -4.28
CA LYS A 92 10.31 20.03 -4.55
C LYS A 92 10.28 21.18 -5.57
N HIS A 93 9.22 21.26 -6.38
CA HIS A 93 9.09 22.25 -7.45
C HIS A 93 7.80 23.07 -7.31
N ARG A 94 7.22 23.11 -6.10
CA ARG A 94 5.97 23.83 -5.82
C ARG A 94 6.13 25.34 -5.90
N HIS A 95 7.32 25.85 -5.58
CA HIS A 95 7.60 27.27 -5.53
C HIS A 95 7.89 27.82 -6.94
N PRO A 96 7.45 29.04 -7.30
CA PRO A 96 7.65 29.62 -8.63
C PRO A 96 9.11 29.66 -9.11
N LEU A 97 10.06 29.82 -8.17
CA LEU A 97 11.50 29.84 -8.48
C LEU A 97 12.06 28.47 -8.86
N ASP A 98 11.37 27.38 -8.51
CA ASP A 98 11.88 26.03 -8.67
C ASP A 98 11.44 25.36 -9.99
N HIS A 99 10.54 25.99 -10.76
CA HIS A 99 9.93 25.39 -11.95
C HIS A 99 9.83 26.30 -13.18
N ASP A 100 10.63 27.36 -13.24
CA ASP A 100 10.62 28.33 -14.35
C ASP A 100 9.20 28.85 -14.61
N CYS A 101 8.58 29.39 -13.56
CA CYS A 101 7.17 29.76 -13.58
C CYS A 101 6.84 30.73 -14.72
N SER A 102 5.90 30.36 -15.58
CA SER A 102 5.41 31.20 -16.67
C SER A 102 4.28 32.15 -16.26
N GLY A 103 3.96 32.23 -14.97
CA GLY A 103 2.96 33.15 -14.46
C GLY A 103 3.46 34.59 -14.47
N ALA A 104 2.57 35.55 -14.63
CA ALA A 104 2.90 36.98 -14.73
C ALA A 104 3.40 37.62 -13.41
N GLY A 105 4.03 36.85 -12.52
CA GLY A 105 4.76 37.35 -11.36
C GLY A 105 6.24 37.54 -11.69
N ARG A 106 6.54 38.60 -12.46
CA ARG A 106 7.92 39.08 -12.62
C ARG A 106 8.56 39.25 -11.24
N PRO A 107 9.77 38.74 -10.96
CA PRO A 107 10.47 39.12 -9.76
C PRO A 107 10.83 40.62 -9.87
N LEU A 108 10.24 41.44 -9.01
CA LEU A 108 10.83 42.73 -8.68
C LEU A 108 12.10 42.46 -7.90
N SER A 109 13.22 42.33 -8.60
CA SER A 109 14.56 42.48 -8.02
C SER A 109 15.48 43.16 -9.03
N LYS A 110 15.42 44.49 -9.11
CA LYS A 110 16.61 45.29 -9.38
C LYS A 110 17.08 45.83 -8.03
N ALA A 111 18.09 45.17 -7.45
CA ALA A 111 18.98 45.76 -6.48
C ALA A 111 20.34 45.88 -7.17
N GLY A 112 20.91 47.10 -7.16
CA GLY A 112 22.12 47.48 -7.89
C GLY A 112 21.92 48.78 -8.64
#